data_AF-A0A932U0F9-F1
#
_entry.id   AF-A0A932U0F9-F1
#
_cell.length_a   1.000
_cell.length_b   1.000
_cell.length_c   1.000
_cell.angle_alpha   90.00
_cell.angle_beta   90.00
_cell.angle_gamma   90.00
#
_symmetry.space_group_name_H-M   'P 1'
#
loop_
_entity.id
_entity.type
_entity.pdbx_description
1 polymer ?
#
loop_
_entity_poly.entity_id
_entity_poly.type
_entity_poly.pdbx_seq_one_letter_code
_entity_poly.pdbx_strand_id
1 'polypeptide(L)'
;MYTDSELAETVAALQDPDPSERAAMLKALWAWPSQDERLLPHIAGLLNDESPCIFGTPLRMAEVRWLAARVIFAEFKAQQRQESVRLEGAIKPLKDDELAALAKRAGIDCDSTLPALLSAFAELQRLGQLPTTTLELRL
;
A
#
# COMPACT_ATOMS: atom_id res chain seq x y z
N MET A 1 21.33 8.51 3.49
CA MET A 1 20.70 9.54 4.33
C MET A 1 20.34 10.70 3.44
N TYR A 2 19.11 11.19 3.51
CA TYR A 2 18.61 12.24 2.64
C TYR A 2 19.11 13.61 3.07
N THR A 3 19.29 14.50 2.10
CA THR A 3 19.31 15.95 2.32
C THR A 3 17.93 16.44 2.76
N ASP A 4 17.86 17.64 3.33
CA ASP A 4 16.57 18.20 3.74
C ASP A 4 15.61 18.45 2.57
N SER A 5 16.15 18.73 1.37
CA SER A 5 15.34 18.85 0.14
C SER A 5 14.75 17.50 -0.27
N GLU A 6 15.57 16.45 -0.34
CA GLU A 6 15.11 15.11 -0.70
C GLU A 6 14.09 14.59 0.32
N LEU A 7 14.29 14.88 1.61
CA LEU A 7 13.32 14.57 2.66
C LEU A 7 12.00 15.30 2.42
N ALA A 8 12.03 16.62 2.18
CA ALA A 8 10.82 17.40 1.98
C ALA A 8 10.03 16.95 0.73
N GLU A 9 10.72 16.66 -0.37
CA GLU A 9 10.11 16.13 -1.60
C GLU A 9 9.49 14.75 -1.37
N THR A 10 10.19 13.87 -0.65
CA THR A 10 9.68 12.53 -0.32
C THR A 10 8.45 12.62 0.58
N VAL A 11 8.48 13.47 1.60
CA VAL A 11 7.33 13.70 2.48
C VAL A 11 6.15 14.27 1.71
N ALA A 12 6.39 15.22 0.79
CA ALA A 12 5.33 15.77 -0.05
C ALA A 12 4.66 14.68 -0.90
N ALA A 13 5.45 13.79 -1.52
CA ALA A 13 4.91 12.66 -2.30
C ALA A 13 4.14 11.65 -1.43
N LEU A 14 4.59 11.39 -0.19
CA LEU A 14 3.86 10.56 0.77
C LEU A 14 2.54 11.19 1.25
N GLN A 15 2.40 12.50 1.12
CA GLN A 15 1.22 13.29 1.52
C GLN A 15 0.37 13.73 0.32
N ASP A 16 0.70 13.28 -0.89
CA ASP A 16 -0.03 13.66 -2.09
C ASP A 16 -1.51 13.26 -1.97
N PRO A 17 -2.46 14.11 -2.40
CA PRO A 17 -3.88 13.76 -2.36
C PRO A 17 -4.23 12.52 -3.20
N ASP A 18 -3.49 12.22 -4.28
CA ASP A 18 -3.69 11.04 -5.10
C ASP A 18 -3.08 9.79 -4.44
N PRO A 19 -3.88 8.76 -4.10
CA PRO A 19 -3.36 7.48 -3.58
C PRO A 19 -2.32 6.81 -4.49
N SER A 20 -2.39 7.06 -5.80
CA SER A 20 -1.46 6.50 -6.79
C SER A 20 -0.06 7.06 -6.61
N GLU A 21 0.07 8.35 -6.31
CA GLU A 21 1.34 9.03 -6.06
C GLU A 21 1.94 8.57 -4.72
N ARG A 22 1.12 8.50 -3.65
CA ARG A 22 1.55 7.94 -2.36
C ARG A 22 2.06 6.51 -2.52
N ALA A 23 1.32 5.67 -3.25
CA ALA A 23 1.71 4.30 -3.53
C ALA A 23 2.98 4.21 -4.39
N ALA A 24 3.17 5.11 -5.36
CA ALA A 24 4.39 5.16 -6.17
C ALA A 24 5.62 5.45 -5.30
N MET A 25 5.53 6.44 -4.41
CA MET A 25 6.61 6.75 -3.47
C MET A 25 6.89 5.59 -2.50
N LEU A 26 5.85 4.98 -1.94
CA LEU A 26 6.01 3.80 -1.08
C LEU A 26 6.66 2.62 -1.82
N LYS A 27 6.32 2.39 -3.09
CA LYS A 27 6.98 1.36 -3.90
C LYS A 27 8.46 1.66 -4.12
N ALA A 28 8.83 2.92 -4.34
CA ALA A 28 10.22 3.34 -4.43
C ALA A 28 10.97 3.10 -3.11
N LEU A 29 10.42 3.51 -1.97
CA LEU A 29 11.02 3.28 -0.65
C LEU A 29 11.08 1.80 -0.27
N TRP A 30 10.12 0.99 -0.72
CA TRP A 30 10.17 -0.45 -0.50
C TRP A 30 11.31 -1.10 -1.30
N ALA A 31 11.52 -0.67 -2.54
CA ALA A 31 12.63 -1.16 -3.37
C ALA A 31 14.00 -0.66 -2.88
N TRP A 32 14.07 0.59 -2.42
CA TRP A 32 15.28 1.26 -1.96
C TRP A 32 15.02 2.00 -0.64
N PRO A 33 15.11 1.29 0.51
CA PRO A 33 14.93 1.91 1.81
C PRO A 33 15.96 3.03 2.03
N SER A 34 15.47 4.17 2.50
CA SER A 34 16.25 5.39 2.71
C SER A 34 17.24 5.30 3.87
N GLN A 35 16.91 4.47 4.88
CA GLN A 35 17.54 4.43 6.19
C GLN A 35 17.45 5.76 6.96
N ASP A 36 16.56 6.68 6.54
CA ASP A 36 16.35 7.95 7.21
C ASP A 36 15.17 7.84 8.18
N GLU A 37 15.46 7.77 9.47
CA GLU A 37 14.45 7.60 10.53
C GLU A 37 13.41 8.73 10.53
N ARG A 38 13.74 9.90 9.98
CA ARG A 38 12.82 11.05 9.88
C ARG A 38 11.60 10.74 9.01
N LEU A 39 11.68 9.78 8.08
CA LEU A 39 10.54 9.37 7.25
C LEU A 39 9.54 8.47 7.98
N LEU A 40 9.96 7.74 9.02
CA LEU A 40 9.13 6.72 9.66
C LEU A 40 7.79 7.26 10.19
N PRO A 41 7.71 8.44 10.83
CA PRO A 41 6.43 9.00 11.25
C PRO A 41 5.48 9.28 10.08
N HIS A 42 6.01 9.72 8.94
CA HIS A 42 5.20 10.01 7.74
C HIS A 42 4.67 8.74 7.10
N ILE A 43 5.51 7.69 7.01
CA ILE A 43 5.10 6.38 6.51
C ILE A 43 4.10 5.71 7.47
N ALA A 44 4.32 5.81 8.79
CA ALA A 44 3.42 5.28 9.80
C ALA A 44 2.03 5.93 9.76
N GLY A 45 1.95 7.22 9.42
CA GLY A 45 0.69 7.92 9.19
C GLY A 45 -0.18 7.26 8.11
N LEU A 46 0.43 6.59 7.13
CA LEU A 46 -0.26 5.89 6.04
C LEU A 46 -0.74 4.47 6.43
N LEU A 47 -0.48 3.99 7.65
CA LEU A 47 -1.00 2.69 8.11
C LEU A 47 -2.53 2.65 8.27
N ASN A 48 -3.18 3.81 8.30
CA ASN A 48 -4.64 3.95 8.30
C ASN A 48 -5.20 4.31 6.91
N ASP A 49 -4.37 4.40 5.88
CA ASP A 49 -4.80 4.76 4.53
C ASP A 49 -5.33 3.52 3.80
N GLU A 50 -6.65 3.40 3.79
CA GLU A 50 -7.38 2.30 3.14
C GLU A 50 -7.59 2.53 1.64
N SER A 51 -7.04 3.60 1.06
CA SER A 51 -7.23 3.91 -0.36
C SER A 51 -6.72 2.77 -1.26
N PRO A 52 -7.47 2.38 -2.31
CA PRO A 52 -7.01 1.38 -3.28
C PRO A 52 -5.78 1.85 -4.03
N CYS A 53 -4.85 0.94 -4.30
CA CYS A 53 -3.66 1.21 -5.09
C CYS A 53 -3.14 -0.03 -5.81
N ILE A 54 -2.24 0.18 -6.77
CA ILE A 54 -1.50 -0.89 -7.44
C ILE A 54 -0.32 -1.30 -6.55
N PHE A 55 -0.31 -2.55 -6.10
CA PHE A 55 0.71 -3.11 -5.23
C PHE A 55 2.01 -3.47 -5.98
N GLY A 56 1.94 -4.04 -7.19
CA GLY A 56 3.13 -4.45 -7.92
C GLY A 56 2.85 -5.29 -9.17
N THR A 57 3.93 -5.89 -9.70
CA THR A 57 3.92 -6.78 -10.87
C THR A 57 4.25 -8.23 -10.46
N PRO A 58 3.50 -9.26 -10.94
CA PRO A 58 2.29 -9.16 -11.78
C PRO A 58 1.18 -8.37 -11.08
N LEU A 59 0.27 -7.79 -11.88
CA LEU A 59 -0.70 -6.79 -11.44
C LEU A 59 -1.47 -7.26 -10.19
N ARG A 60 -1.34 -6.49 -9.11
CA ARG A 60 -2.08 -6.72 -7.86
C ARG A 60 -2.65 -5.41 -7.33
N MET A 61 -3.87 -5.47 -6.80
CA MET A 61 -4.54 -4.37 -6.11
C MET A 61 -4.47 -4.60 -4.61
N ALA A 62 -4.19 -3.54 -3.86
CA ALA A 62 -4.15 -3.56 -2.40
C ALA A 62 -4.52 -2.18 -1.84
N GLU A 63 -4.46 -2.02 -0.53
CA GLU A 63 -4.57 -0.72 0.13
C GLU A 63 -3.20 -0.05 0.29
N VAL A 64 -3.15 1.29 0.36
CA VAL A 64 -1.92 2.04 0.65
C VAL A 64 -1.28 1.60 1.97
N ARG A 65 -2.10 1.36 3.02
CA ARG A 65 -1.63 0.84 4.32
C ARG A 65 -0.84 -0.47 4.23
N TRP A 66 -1.14 -1.32 3.25
CA TRP A 66 -0.38 -2.56 3.03
C TRP A 66 1.05 -2.24 2.55
N LEU A 67 1.20 -1.30 1.61
CA LEU A 67 2.51 -0.84 1.16
C LEU A 67 3.27 -0.14 2.29
N ALA A 68 2.61 0.73 3.07
CA ALA A 68 3.24 1.41 4.20
C ALA A 68 3.84 0.43 5.21
N ALA A 69 3.11 -0.62 5.57
CA ALA A 69 3.62 -1.68 6.45
C ALA A 69 4.86 -2.40 5.85
N ARG A 70 4.86 -2.64 4.54
CA ARG A 70 6.01 -3.25 3.83
C ARG A 70 7.23 -2.33 3.83
N VAL A 71 7.03 -1.02 3.65
CA VAL A 71 8.10 -0.02 3.69
C VAL A 71 8.70 0.08 5.09
N ILE A 72 7.88 0.21 6.15
CA ILE A 72 8.38 0.27 7.53
C ILE A 72 9.25 -0.94 7.85
N PHE A 73 8.77 -2.14 7.48
CA PHE A 73 9.57 -3.34 7.69
C PHE A 73 10.86 -3.34 6.86
N ALA A 74 10.84 -2.84 5.63
CA ALA A 74 12.05 -2.70 4.81
C ALA A 74 13.06 -1.70 5.40
N GLU A 75 12.58 -0.59 5.97
CA GLU A 75 13.40 0.38 6.70
C GLU A 75 14.02 -0.26 7.95
N PHE A 76 13.23 -0.99 8.76
CA PHE A 76 13.76 -1.73 9.91
C PHE A 76 14.88 -2.71 9.51
N LYS A 77 14.67 -3.46 8.42
CA LYS A 77 15.70 -4.36 7.87
C LYS A 77 16.96 -3.61 7.46
N ALA A 78 16.81 -2.49 6.74
CA ALA A 78 17.94 -1.71 6.25
C ALA A 78 18.72 -1.05 7.40
N GLN A 79 18.03 -0.64 8.46
CA GLN A 79 18.60 -0.05 9.69
C GLN A 79 19.06 -1.12 10.70
N GLN A 80 18.94 -2.41 10.38
CA GLN A 80 19.29 -3.54 11.27
C GLN A 80 18.54 -3.56 12.61
N ARG A 81 17.31 -3.01 12.64
CA ARG A 81 16.44 -2.95 13.82
C ARG A 81 15.67 -4.25 13.99
N GLN A 82 15.69 -4.84 15.19
CA GLN A 82 14.97 -6.07 15.51
C GLN A 82 13.49 -5.81 15.85
N GLU A 83 12.77 -5.19 14.92
CA GLU A 83 11.37 -4.81 15.09
C GLU A 83 10.45 -5.50 14.08
N SER A 84 9.22 -5.76 14.52
CA SER A 84 8.18 -6.38 13.71
C SER A 84 7.09 -5.38 13.33
N VAL A 85 6.43 -5.61 12.19
CA VAL A 85 5.26 -4.84 11.77
C VAL A 85 4.04 -5.77 11.76
N ARG A 86 2.98 -5.36 12.44
CA ARG A 86 1.68 -6.04 12.45
C ARG A 86 0.59 -5.06 12.02
N LEU A 87 -0.20 -5.46 11.03
CA LEU A 87 -1.32 -4.68 10.50
C LEU A 87 -2.57 -5.57 10.47
N GLU A 88 -3.56 -5.23 11.29
CA GLU A 88 -4.78 -6.04 11.46
C GLU A 88 -5.89 -5.64 10.50
N GLY A 89 -6.65 -6.61 10.01
CA GLY A 89 -7.84 -6.35 9.18
C GLY A 89 -7.56 -5.70 7.83
N ALA A 90 -6.32 -5.75 7.34
CA ALA A 90 -5.96 -5.20 6.04
C ALA A 90 -6.41 -6.12 4.90
N ILE A 91 -6.67 -5.53 3.74
CA ILE A 91 -7.04 -6.28 2.55
C ILE A 91 -5.79 -6.87 1.91
N LYS A 92 -5.76 -8.19 1.81
CA LYS A 92 -4.69 -8.92 1.11
C LYS A 92 -4.58 -8.42 -0.34
N PRO A 93 -3.37 -8.24 -0.90
CA PRO A 93 -3.19 -7.95 -2.31
C PRO A 93 -3.87 -9.00 -3.19
N LEU A 94 -4.81 -8.55 -4.02
CA LEU A 94 -5.59 -9.36 -4.94
C LEU A 94 -5.05 -9.26 -6.35
N LYS A 95 -5.06 -10.37 -7.06
CA LYS A 95 -4.85 -10.36 -8.51
C LYS A 95 -6.08 -9.74 -9.22
N ASP A 96 -5.86 -9.33 -10.46
CA ASP A 96 -6.92 -8.84 -11.35
C ASP A 96 -8.04 -9.86 -11.58
N ASP A 97 -7.71 -11.13 -11.81
CA ASP A 97 -8.68 -12.22 -11.98
C ASP A 97 -9.52 -12.49 -10.71
N GLU A 98 -8.88 -12.50 -9.54
CA GLU A 98 -9.53 -12.62 -8.24
C GLU A 98 -10.51 -11.46 -7.99
N LEU A 99 -10.09 -10.24 -8.30
CA LEU A 99 -10.89 -9.03 -8.13
C LEU A 99 -12.08 -8.99 -9.11
N ALA A 100 -11.86 -9.33 -10.38
CA ALA A 100 -12.93 -9.41 -11.38
C ALA A 100 -13.99 -10.46 -11.00
N ALA A 101 -13.55 -11.62 -10.45
CA ALA A 101 -14.47 -12.64 -9.95
C ALA A 101 -15.29 -12.14 -8.74
N LEU A 102 -14.68 -11.38 -7.83
CA LEU A 102 -15.38 -10.73 -6.72
C LEU A 102 -16.41 -9.71 -7.23
N ALA A 103 -16.01 -8.80 -8.12
CA ALA A 103 -16.86 -7.77 -8.70
C ALA A 103 -18.09 -8.39 -9.39
N LYS A 104 -17.87 -9.43 -10.21
CA LYS A 104 -18.95 -10.16 -10.88
C LYS A 104 -19.96 -10.77 -9.91
N ARG A 105 -19.51 -11.36 -8.80
CA ARG A 105 -20.42 -11.90 -7.76
C ARG A 105 -21.21 -10.83 -7.05
N ALA A 106 -20.65 -9.63 -6.92
CA ALA A 106 -21.28 -8.46 -6.33
C ALA A 106 -22.21 -7.71 -7.31
N GLY A 107 -22.23 -8.09 -8.60
CA GLY A 107 -22.97 -7.37 -9.63
C GLY A 107 -22.32 -6.04 -10.04
N ILE A 108 -21.02 -5.88 -9.81
CA ILE A 108 -20.24 -4.69 -10.17
C ILE A 108 -19.65 -4.90 -11.58
N ASP A 109 -19.86 -3.92 -12.46
CA ASP A 109 -19.26 -3.93 -13.80
C ASP A 109 -17.75 -3.63 -13.70
N CYS A 110 -16.94 -4.44 -14.37
CA CYS A 110 -15.48 -4.34 -14.33
C CYS A 110 -14.91 -4.86 -15.65
N ASP A 111 -14.51 -3.95 -16.53
CA ASP A 111 -13.98 -4.24 -17.87
C ASP A 111 -12.47 -4.57 -17.89
N SER A 112 -11.90 -4.92 -16.73
CA SER A 112 -10.48 -5.25 -16.54
C SER A 112 -9.48 -4.12 -16.86
N THR A 113 -9.94 -2.89 -17.14
CA THR A 113 -9.04 -1.72 -17.21
C THR A 113 -8.55 -1.33 -15.82
N LEU A 114 -7.39 -0.69 -15.71
CA LEU A 114 -6.86 -0.26 -14.40
C LEU A 114 -7.83 0.65 -13.62
N PRO A 115 -8.45 1.68 -14.24
CA PRO A 115 -9.43 2.51 -13.52
C PRO A 115 -10.66 1.71 -13.06
N ALA A 116 -11.15 0.77 -13.87
CA ALA A 116 -12.28 -0.08 -13.49
C ALA A 116 -11.91 -1.06 -12.35
N LEU A 117 -10.71 -1.61 -12.36
CA LEU A 117 -10.22 -2.48 -11.28
C LEU A 117 -10.09 -1.69 -9.96
N LEU A 118 -9.51 -0.50 -9.97
CA LEU A 118 -9.41 0.34 -8.77
C LEU A 118 -10.79 0.77 -8.25
N SER A 119 -11.71 1.12 -9.15
CA SER A 119 -13.09 1.46 -8.79
C SER A 119 -13.85 0.26 -8.20
N ALA A 120 -13.70 -0.92 -8.80
CA ALA A 120 -14.30 -2.16 -8.29
C ALA A 120 -13.71 -2.54 -6.92
N PHE A 121 -12.41 -2.36 -6.70
CA PHE A 121 -11.79 -2.56 -5.39
C PHE A 121 -12.40 -1.61 -4.35
N ALA A 122 -12.49 -0.31 -4.64
CA ALA A 122 -13.09 0.68 -3.73
C ALA A 122 -14.54 0.30 -3.35
N GLU A 123 -15.33 -0.12 -4.34
CA GLU A 123 -16.73 -0.48 -4.11
C GLU A 123 -16.86 -1.78 -3.31
N LEU A 124 -16.08 -2.81 -3.63
CA LEU A 124 -16.07 -4.07 -2.86
C LEU A 124 -15.58 -3.85 -1.43
N GLN A 125 -14.62 -2.95 -1.21
CA GLN A 125 -14.15 -2.53 0.10
C GLN A 125 -15.29 -1.89 0.90
N ARG A 126 -15.98 -0.92 0.31
CA ARG A 126 -17.14 -0.23 0.91
C ARG A 126 -18.26 -1.19 1.28
N LEU A 127 -18.46 -2.25 0.49
CA LEU A 127 -19.45 -3.30 0.75
C LEU A 127 -18.98 -4.37 1.76
N GLY A 128 -17.74 -4.31 2.24
CA GLY A 128 -17.17 -5.32 3.13
C GLY A 128 -17.00 -6.69 2.47
N GLN A 129 -16.85 -6.74 1.14
CA GLN A 129 -16.77 -7.98 0.36
C GLN A 129 -15.34 -8.38 -0.02
N LEU A 130 -14.35 -7.57 0.34
CA LEU A 130 -12.94 -7.92 0.15
C LEU A 130 -12.41 -8.76 1.32
N PRO A 131 -11.56 -9.77 1.03
CA PRO A 131 -10.99 -10.62 2.06
C PRO A 131 -9.97 -9.83 2.90
N THR A 132 -10.20 -9.78 4.21
CA THR A 132 -9.27 -9.17 5.17
C THR A 132 -8.35 -10.23 5.80
N THR A 133 -7.17 -9.80 6.20
CA THR A 133 -6.18 -10.64 6.90
C THR A 133 -5.37 -9.79 7.87
N THR A 134 -4.70 -10.44 8.81
CA THR A 134 -3.58 -9.82 9.52
C THR A 134 -2.33 -9.98 8.68
N LEU A 135 -1.65 -8.87 8.39
CA LEU A 135 -0.28 -8.86 7.86
C LEU A 135 0.68 -8.85 9.05
N GLU A 136 1.59 -9.81 9.08
CA GLU A 136 2.63 -9.91 10.10
C GLU A 136 4.00 -10.09 9.45
N LEU A 137 4.92 -9.19 9.75
CA LEU A 137 6.28 -9.15 9.23
C LEU A 137 7.26 -9.18 10.40
N ARG A 138 8.12 -10.22 10.41
CA ARG A 138 9.13 -10.46 11.43
C ARG A 138 10.47 -10.77 10.76
N LEU A 139 11.55 -10.41 11.43
CA LEU A 139 12.93 -10.69 11.02
C LEU A 139 13.31 -12.17 11.19
#